data_AF-A0A858CNT8-F1
#
_entry.id   AF-A0A858CNT8-F1
#
_cell.length_a   1.000
_cell.length_b   1.000
_cell.length_c   1.000
_cell.angle_alpha   90.00
_cell.angle_beta   90.00
_cell.angle_gamma   90.00
#
_symmetry.space_group_name_H-M   'P 1'
#
loop_
_entity.id
_entity.type
_entity.pdbx_description
1 polymer ?
#
loop_
_entity_poly.entity_id
_entity_poly.type
_entity_poly.pdbx_seq_one_letter_code
_entity_poly.pdbx_strand_id
1 'polypeptide(L)'
;MAALSLPAAAGQIEQACATSDRGGKNTRVCTCIQRIADQLLTAKDQRLAASFFKDPHKAQEVRQSDRSNDERFWVVYKQFGALAEQSCR
;
A
#
# COMPACT_ATOMS: atom_id res chain seq x y z
N MET A 1 8.16 33.11 -4.44
CA MET A 1 7.15 32.06 -4.70
C MET A 1 7.57 30.83 -3.92
N ALA A 2 6.95 30.56 -2.78
CA ALA A 2 7.22 29.35 -2.00
C ALA A 2 6.53 28.18 -2.70
N ALA A 3 7.30 27.26 -3.28
CA ALA A 3 6.77 25.97 -3.67
C ALA A 3 6.34 25.26 -2.39
N LEU A 4 5.03 25.21 -2.16
CA LEU A 4 4.45 24.26 -1.23
C LEU A 4 4.77 22.88 -1.80
N SER A 5 5.85 22.26 -1.32
CA SER A 5 6.02 20.83 -1.40
C SER A 5 4.87 20.24 -0.58
N LEU A 6 3.70 20.11 -1.21
CA LEU A 6 2.78 19.05 -0.82
C LEU A 6 3.68 17.82 -0.72
N PRO A 7 3.77 17.13 0.43
CA PRO A 7 4.28 15.79 0.37
C PRO A 7 3.35 15.11 -0.62
N ALA A 8 3.81 14.95 -1.87
CA ALA A 8 3.34 13.84 -2.64
C ALA A 8 3.42 12.68 -1.66
N ALA A 9 2.37 11.86 -1.58
CA ALA A 9 2.53 10.52 -1.05
C ALA A 9 3.48 9.77 -2.00
N ALA A 10 4.70 10.28 -2.21
CA ALA A 10 5.73 9.82 -3.10
C ALA A 10 6.03 8.42 -2.63
N GLY A 11 5.72 7.46 -3.48
CA GLY A 11 4.95 6.30 -3.07
C GLY A 11 5.45 5.62 -1.82
N GLN A 12 4.74 5.73 -0.71
CA GLN A 12 5.11 4.96 0.48
C GLN A 12 4.88 3.46 0.25
N ILE A 13 3.90 3.08 -0.58
CA ILE A 13 3.77 1.71 -1.08
C ILE A 13 4.83 1.42 -2.12
N GLU A 14 5.15 2.37 -3.02
CA GLU A 14 6.24 2.21 -3.99
C GLU A 14 7.59 1.94 -3.32
N GLN A 15 7.94 2.73 -2.31
CA GLN A 15 9.15 2.61 -1.51
C GLN A 15 9.16 1.27 -0.76
N ALA A 16 8.06 0.94 -0.06
CA ALA A 16 7.94 -0.32 0.64
C ALA A 16 8.06 -1.53 -0.30
N CYS A 17 7.45 -1.44 -1.49
CA CYS A 17 7.56 -2.41 -2.58
C CYS A 17 9.02 -2.54 -3.03
N ALA A 18 9.69 -1.44 -3.37
CA ALA A 18 11.05 -1.43 -3.87
C ALA A 18 12.06 -1.97 -2.84
N THR A 19 11.82 -1.76 -1.55
CA THR A 19 12.65 -2.29 -0.46
C THR A 19 12.30 -3.72 -0.04
N SER A 20 11.21 -4.30 -0.57
CA SER A 20 10.76 -5.62 -0.16
C SER A 20 11.60 -6.72 -0.80
N ASP A 21 12.06 -7.66 0.02
CA ASP A 21 12.76 -8.87 -0.43
C ASP A 21 11.91 -9.75 -1.36
N ARG A 22 10.57 -9.55 -1.37
CA ARG A 22 9.59 -10.37 -2.11
C ARG A 22 9.38 -9.98 -3.57
N GLY A 23 10.35 -9.32 -4.21
CA GLY A 23 10.29 -8.99 -5.64
C GLY A 23 10.28 -7.50 -5.99
N GLY A 24 10.68 -6.63 -5.07
CA GLY A 24 10.80 -5.18 -5.23
C GLY A 24 11.84 -4.67 -6.26
N LYS A 25 12.16 -5.42 -7.32
CA LYS A 25 13.21 -5.04 -8.28
C LYS A 25 12.68 -4.35 -9.54
N ASN A 26 11.37 -4.40 -9.79
CA ASN A 26 10.76 -3.73 -10.93
C ASN A 26 10.08 -2.43 -10.49
N THR A 27 10.80 -1.32 -10.64
CA THR A 27 10.31 0.03 -10.30
C THR A 27 8.99 0.33 -11.02
N ARG A 28 8.80 -0.11 -12.29
CA ARG A 28 7.55 0.14 -13.02
C ARG A 28 6.34 -0.51 -12.36
N VAL A 29 6.51 -1.74 -11.87
CA VAL A 29 5.47 -2.46 -11.12
C VAL A 29 5.19 -1.75 -9.80
N CYS A 30 6.22 -1.36 -9.05
CA CYS A 30 6.01 -0.63 -7.78
C CYS A 30 5.30 0.72 -8.00
N THR A 31 5.65 1.48 -9.04
CA THR A 31 4.94 2.73 -9.38
C THR A 31 3.50 2.47 -9.84
N CYS A 32 3.23 1.36 -10.53
CA CYS A 32 1.86 0.95 -10.89
C CYS A 32 1.03 0.62 -9.63
N ILE A 33 1.59 -0.16 -8.72
CA ILE A 33 0.94 -0.52 -7.45
C ILE A 33 0.63 0.74 -6.63
N GLN A 34 1.56 1.69 -6.56
CA GLN A 34 1.32 2.97 -5.88
C GLN A 34 0.16 3.74 -6.50
N ARG A 35 0.09 3.84 -7.84
CA ARG A 35 -1.02 4.52 -8.52
C ARG A 35 -2.38 3.91 -8.22
N ILE A 36 -2.44 2.59 -8.03
CA ILE A 36 -3.67 1.90 -7.63
C ILE A 36 -3.97 2.14 -6.14
N ALA A 37 -2.94 2.15 -5.29
CA ALA A 37 -3.07 2.52 -3.88
C ALA A 37 -3.62 3.94 -3.71
N ASP A 38 -3.20 4.90 -4.54
CA ASP A 38 -3.69 6.28 -4.50
C ASP A 38 -5.17 6.41 -4.88
N GLN A 39 -5.70 5.46 -5.66
CA GLN A 39 -7.11 5.45 -6.07
C GLN A 39 -8.02 4.82 -5.01
N LEU A 40 -7.52 3.83 -4.27
CA LEU A 40 -8.36 3.00 -3.39
C LEU A 40 -8.09 3.21 -1.90
N LEU A 41 -6.86 3.53 -1.51
CA LEU A 41 -6.44 3.61 -0.12
C LEU A 41 -6.27 5.06 0.32
N THR A 42 -6.80 5.39 1.50
CA THR A 42 -6.50 6.68 2.13
C THR A 42 -5.02 6.74 2.55
N ALA A 43 -4.50 7.93 2.82
CA ALA A 43 -3.12 8.08 3.32
C ALA A 43 -2.85 7.25 4.60
N LYS A 44 -3.86 7.07 5.46
CA LYS A 44 -3.75 6.21 6.65
C LYS A 44 -3.70 4.72 6.28
N ASP A 45 -4.57 4.29 5.37
CA ASP A 45 -4.62 2.91 4.90
C ASP A 45 -3.33 2.54 4.18
N GLN A 46 -2.80 3.43 3.34
CA GLN A 46 -1.50 3.23 2.70
C GLN A 46 -0.40 3.06 3.75
N ARG A 47 -0.43 3.77 4.89
CA ARG A 47 0.65 3.66 5.92
C ARG A 47 0.60 2.31 6.60
N LEU A 48 -0.62 1.83 6.87
CA LEU A 48 -0.84 0.50 7.41
C LEU A 48 -0.38 -0.57 6.41
N ALA A 49 -0.81 -0.47 5.15
CA ALA A 49 -0.41 -1.39 4.09
C ALA A 49 1.11 -1.39 3.85
N ALA A 50 1.77 -0.23 3.84
CA ALA A 50 3.23 -0.11 3.73
C ALA A 50 3.94 -0.84 4.88
N SER A 51 3.38 -0.80 6.09
CA SER A 51 3.96 -1.50 7.23
C SER A 51 3.95 -3.03 7.09
N PHE A 52 3.05 -3.61 6.28
CA PHE A 52 3.02 -5.05 6.03
C PHE A 52 4.20 -5.57 5.22
N PHE A 53 4.81 -4.72 4.38
CA PHE A 53 6.01 -5.09 3.64
C PHE A 53 7.21 -5.27 4.57
N LYS A 54 7.27 -4.49 5.66
CA LYS A 54 8.30 -4.60 6.70
C LYS A 54 7.97 -5.68 7.72
N ASP A 55 6.71 -5.80 8.08
CA ASP A 55 6.21 -6.76 9.07
C ASP A 55 5.01 -7.53 8.52
N PRO A 56 5.25 -8.69 7.88
CA PRO A 56 4.19 -9.54 7.37
C PRO A 56 3.26 -10.11 8.46
N HIS A 57 3.71 -10.18 9.73
CA HIS A 57 2.89 -10.67 10.83
C HIS A 57 1.73 -9.72 11.12
N LYS A 58 1.99 -8.42 11.03
CA LYS A 58 0.98 -7.38 11.21
C LYS A 58 -0.21 -7.51 10.25
N ALA A 59 0.02 -8.00 9.03
CA ALA A 59 -1.08 -8.28 8.10
C ALA A 59 -2.00 -9.40 8.62
N GLN A 60 -1.44 -10.41 9.31
CA GLN A 60 -2.24 -11.47 9.95
C GLN A 60 -2.98 -10.98 11.18
N GLU A 61 -2.38 -10.09 11.98
CA GLU A 61 -3.04 -9.46 13.12
C GLU A 61 -4.25 -8.63 12.67
N VAL A 62 -4.06 -7.76 11.67
CA VAL A 62 -5.13 -6.91 11.13
C VAL A 62 -6.24 -7.76 10.50
N ARG A 63 -5.89 -8.84 9.79
CA ARG A 63 -6.87 -9.76 9.19
C ARG A 63 -7.75 -10.48 10.23
N GLN A 64 -7.20 -10.77 11.40
CA GLN A 64 -7.88 -11.51 12.48
C GLN A 64 -8.49 -10.59 13.54
N SER A 65 -8.35 -9.27 13.40
CA SER A 65 -8.84 -8.27 14.34
C SER A 65 -10.34 -8.06 14.18
N ASP A 66 -11.09 -8.08 15.28
CA ASP A 66 -12.52 -7.74 15.33
C ASP A 66 -12.76 -6.22 15.42
N ARG A 67 -11.72 -5.39 15.23
CA ARG A 67 -11.87 -3.93 15.26
C ARG A 67 -12.48 -3.46 13.94
N SER A 68 -13.55 -2.67 14.04
CA SER A 68 -14.28 -2.15 12.87
C SER A 68 -13.42 -1.37 11.87
N ASN A 69 -12.36 -0.70 12.33
CA ASN A 69 -11.42 0.02 11.47
C ASN A 69 -10.52 -0.93 10.66
N ASP A 70 -10.09 -2.04 11.27
CA ASP A 70 -9.25 -3.06 10.67
C ASP A 70 -10.07 -3.85 9.64
N GLU A 71 -11.31 -4.20 9.98
CA GLU A 71 -12.27 -4.82 9.05
C GLU A 71 -12.51 -3.94 7.82
N ARG A 72 -12.82 -2.65 8.03
CA ARG A 72 -12.99 -1.66 6.95
C ARG A 72 -11.74 -1.62 6.08
N PHE A 73 -10.57 -1.47 6.70
CA PHE A 73 -9.30 -1.44 5.98
C PHE A 73 -9.12 -2.73 5.16
N TRP A 74 -9.39 -3.90 5.73
CA TRP A 74 -9.16 -5.19 5.09
C TRP A 74 -10.04 -5.39 3.85
N VAL A 75 -11.29 -4.90 3.86
CA VAL A 75 -12.16 -4.91 2.69
C VAL A 75 -11.54 -4.14 1.53
N VAL A 76 -11.10 -2.90 1.77
CA VAL A 76 -10.52 -2.04 0.72
C VAL A 76 -9.13 -2.53 0.31
N TYR A 77 -8.35 -3.07 1.25
CA TYR A 77 -7.03 -3.65 0.99
C TYR A 77 -7.11 -4.85 0.04
N LYS A 78 -8.12 -5.72 0.17
CA LYS A 78 -8.35 -6.82 -0.78
C LYS A 78 -8.67 -6.32 -2.19
N GLN A 79 -9.49 -5.27 -2.30
CA GLN A 79 -9.81 -4.67 -3.61
C GLN A 79 -8.56 -4.09 -4.26
N PHE A 80 -7.74 -3.38 -3.47
CA PHE A 80 -6.44 -2.89 -3.89
C PHE A 80 -5.53 -4.02 -4.41
N GLY A 81 -5.38 -5.11 -3.66
CA GLY A 81 -4.55 -6.24 -4.04
C GLY A 81 -5.00 -6.89 -5.36
N ALA A 82 -6.31 -7.13 -5.50
CA ALA A 82 -6.88 -7.73 -6.71
C ALA A 82 -6.68 -6.84 -7.95
N LEU A 83 -6.91 -5.53 -7.83
CA LEU A 83 -6.72 -4.61 -8.95
C LEU A 83 -5.24 -4.45 -9.31
N ALA A 84 -4.36 -4.44 -8.32
CA ALA A 84 -2.91 -4.41 -8.53
C ALA A 84 -2.41 -5.65 -9.28
N GLU A 85 -2.85 -6.85 -8.89
CA GLU A 85 -2.49 -8.11 -9.55
C GLU A 85 -2.99 -8.16 -11.01
N GLN A 86 -4.19 -7.63 -11.27
CA GLN A 86 -4.75 -7.58 -12.62
C GLN A 86 -4.00 -6.58 -13.52
N SER A 87 -3.61 -5.43 -12.97
CA SER A 87 -3.17 -4.27 -13.76
C SER A 87 -1.65 -4.12 -13.86
N CYS A 88 -0.90 -4.55 -12.84
CA CYS A 88 0.53 -4.33 -12.75
C CYS A 88 1.29 -5.62 -13.09
N ARG A 89 1.96 -5.65 -14.26
CA ARG A 89 2.79 -6.76 -14.75
C ARG A 89 4.19 -6.28 -15.11
#